data_AF-H8MR39-F1
#
_entry.id   AF-H8MR39-F1
#
_cell.length_a   1.000
_cell.length_b   1.000
_cell.length_c   1.000
_cell.angle_alpha   90.00
_cell.angle_beta   90.00
_cell.angle_gamma   90.00
#
_symmetry.space_group_name_H-M   'P 1'
#
loop_
_entity.id
_entity.type
_entity.pdbx_description
1 polymer ?
#
loop_
_entity_poly.entity_id
_entity_poly.type
_entity_poly.pdbx_seq_one_letter_code
_entity_poly.pdbx_strand_id
1 'polypeptide(L)'
;MANPFRTDVRRSTAALLGALLVLASASAQAQSAPTPLEDNRTITLGYIDIAYELGGIIDPTLQPGGTSSARPNWFTFAPHASQAGGKGMYGAALARHFINTARLQPSASLTGALDRLGLGGVLRLRLQDLSLQLIAQGLTVDAAAALSVMTSALNVGALTDVRTLLATASRMGSLYWSAPGATPLDKVEAIVLTLERTLHEGNLAIFNDIGGSARLFLDWRAGATGPITPARVLTEFTLVDANNAEAQQAYAYAVAHAEDSPRPTRMDLLFPGMHWKSLLIAAFALYEDARLAPTPARRDALVAMGTNFVAWREQHDQAQPVFTPAGSPTDEVSRAAVLQILTPLLMTDFGTVRWTYADYAYAQPDRDGNPLTSPPTEYSWADFWDRWNGILFAFDKAYARPTELWVMPEPLTDPLG
;
A
#
# COMPACT_ATOMS: atom_id res chain seq x y z
N MET A 1 -9.89 -25.23 -75.35
CA MET A 1 -10.71 -25.35 -74.12
C MET A 1 -9.78 -25.36 -72.93
N ALA A 2 -9.70 -24.24 -72.20
CA ALA A 2 -8.93 -24.12 -70.95
C ALA A 2 -9.93 -23.92 -69.81
N ASN A 3 -9.79 -24.73 -68.75
CA ASN A 3 -10.75 -24.84 -67.66
C ASN A 3 -10.59 -23.64 -66.68
N PRO A 4 -11.61 -22.77 -66.50
CA PRO A 4 -11.48 -21.51 -65.76
C PRO A 4 -11.45 -21.66 -64.23
N PHE A 5 -11.64 -22.87 -63.68
CA PHE A 5 -11.77 -23.09 -62.24
C PHE A 5 -10.45 -23.29 -61.47
N ARG A 6 -9.28 -23.22 -62.14
CA ARG A 6 -7.99 -23.53 -61.48
C ARG A 6 -7.24 -22.33 -60.89
N THR A 7 -7.67 -21.10 -61.15
CA THR A 7 -6.95 -19.88 -60.75
C THR A 7 -7.46 -19.20 -59.48
N ASP A 8 -8.72 -19.40 -59.09
CA ASP A 8 -9.32 -18.70 -57.92
C ASP A 8 -9.04 -19.37 -56.56
N VAL A 9 -8.80 -20.68 -56.55
CA VAL A 9 -8.52 -21.42 -55.30
C VAL A 9 -7.15 -21.04 -54.73
N ARG A 10 -6.15 -20.75 -55.58
CA ARG A 10 -4.78 -20.39 -55.15
C ARG A 10 -4.68 -18.99 -54.54
N ARG A 11 -5.45 -18.02 -55.02
CA ARG A 11 -5.47 -16.66 -54.45
C ARG A 11 -6.20 -16.62 -53.11
N SER A 12 -7.29 -17.39 -52.98
CA SER A 12 -8.08 -17.47 -51.75
C SER A 12 -7.33 -18.20 -50.62
N THR A 13 -6.57 -19.25 -50.94
CA THR A 13 -5.75 -19.96 -49.95
C THR A 13 -4.52 -19.16 -49.51
N ALA A 14 -3.86 -18.43 -50.42
CA ALA A 14 -2.75 -17.54 -50.06
C ALA A 14 -3.20 -16.36 -49.19
N ALA A 15 -4.38 -15.79 -49.44
CA ALA A 15 -4.97 -14.73 -48.62
C ALA A 15 -5.39 -15.24 -47.22
N LEU A 16 -5.95 -16.46 -47.14
CA LEU A 16 -6.27 -17.10 -45.84
C LEU A 16 -5.02 -17.47 -45.04
N LEU A 17 -3.97 -17.99 -45.68
CA LEU A 17 -2.69 -18.27 -45.02
C LEU A 17 -1.97 -16.98 -44.59
N GLY A 18 -2.06 -15.90 -45.38
CA GLY A 18 -1.55 -14.58 -44.99
C GLY A 18 -2.30 -13.98 -43.80
N ALA A 19 -3.63 -14.08 -43.77
CA ALA A 19 -4.45 -13.63 -42.63
C ALA A 19 -4.20 -14.48 -41.37
N LEU A 20 -4.03 -15.81 -41.51
CA LEU A 20 -3.68 -16.70 -40.41
C LEU A 20 -2.26 -16.49 -39.89
N LEU A 21 -1.30 -16.12 -40.74
CA LEU A 21 0.06 -15.78 -40.32
C LEU A 21 0.12 -14.42 -39.63
N VAL A 22 -0.67 -13.43 -40.05
CA VAL A 22 -0.79 -12.12 -39.38
C VAL A 22 -1.54 -12.24 -38.05
N LEU A 23 -2.57 -13.10 -37.96
CA LEU A 23 -3.23 -13.43 -36.69
C LEU A 23 -2.34 -14.26 -35.76
N ALA A 24 -1.50 -15.17 -36.29
CA ALA A 24 -0.56 -15.97 -35.51
C ALA A 24 0.68 -15.18 -35.04
N SER A 25 1.04 -14.10 -35.73
CA SER A 25 2.11 -13.17 -35.32
C SER A 25 1.60 -11.99 -34.48
N ALA A 26 0.30 -11.66 -34.52
CA ALA A 26 -0.34 -10.81 -33.52
C ALA A 26 -0.55 -11.53 -32.18
N SER A 27 -0.57 -12.87 -32.17
CA SER A 27 -0.49 -13.69 -30.95
C SER A 27 0.94 -13.96 -30.47
N ALA A 28 1.96 -13.34 -31.08
CA ALA A 28 3.28 -13.25 -30.48
C ALA A 28 3.22 -12.30 -29.27
N GLN A 29 2.79 -12.86 -28.13
CA GLN A 29 2.98 -12.36 -26.78
C GLN A 29 2.62 -10.88 -26.58
N ALA A 30 1.33 -10.54 -26.65
CA ALA A 30 0.83 -9.58 -25.69
C ALA A 30 1.00 -10.22 -24.31
N GLN A 31 2.11 -9.93 -23.62
CA GLN A 31 2.23 -10.24 -22.20
C GLN A 31 0.96 -9.69 -21.54
N SER A 32 0.25 -10.54 -20.80
CA SER A 32 -0.86 -10.09 -19.96
C SER A 32 -0.35 -8.94 -19.10
N ALA A 33 -1.14 -7.88 -18.96
CA ALA A 33 -0.81 -6.81 -18.03
C ALA A 33 -0.55 -7.43 -16.65
N PRO A 34 0.47 -6.97 -15.91
CA PRO A 34 0.78 -7.52 -14.60
C PRO A 34 -0.44 -7.52 -13.67
N THR A 35 -0.56 -8.54 -12.84
CA THR A 35 -1.58 -8.54 -11.77
C THR A 35 -1.20 -7.51 -10.70
N PRO A 36 -2.17 -7.01 -9.90
CA PRO A 36 -1.86 -6.12 -8.77
C PRO A 36 -0.81 -6.68 -7.80
N LEU A 37 -0.74 -8.00 -7.63
CA LEU A 37 0.26 -8.67 -6.80
C LEU A 37 1.64 -8.70 -7.46
N GLU A 38 1.71 -8.89 -8.78
CA GLU A 38 2.97 -8.81 -9.53
C GLU A 38 3.55 -7.38 -9.51
N ASP A 39 2.69 -6.37 -9.66
CA ASP A 39 3.07 -4.97 -9.48
C ASP A 39 3.55 -4.71 -8.06
N ASN A 40 2.80 -5.16 -7.03
CA ASN A 40 3.20 -5.01 -5.63
C ASN A 40 4.53 -5.70 -5.32
N ARG A 41 4.79 -6.88 -5.89
CA ARG A 41 6.06 -7.58 -5.79
C ARG A 41 7.20 -6.74 -6.36
N THR A 42 6.99 -6.18 -7.55
CA THR A 42 7.97 -5.31 -8.22
C THR A 42 8.25 -4.05 -7.40
N ILE A 43 7.20 -3.40 -6.89
CA ILE A 43 7.30 -2.22 -6.02
C ILE A 43 8.05 -2.54 -4.73
N THR A 44 7.74 -3.66 -4.08
CA THR A 44 8.39 -4.08 -2.83
C THR A 44 9.88 -4.32 -3.05
N LEU A 45 10.26 -5.03 -4.12
CA LEU A 45 11.65 -5.22 -4.50
C LEU A 45 12.35 -3.90 -4.81
N GLY A 46 11.72 -3.03 -5.59
CA GLY A 46 12.28 -1.71 -5.90
C GLY A 46 12.51 -0.86 -4.65
N TYR A 47 11.60 -0.90 -3.67
CA TYR A 47 11.82 -0.23 -2.39
C TYR A 47 12.94 -0.85 -1.56
N ILE A 48 13.14 -2.18 -1.60
CA ILE A 48 14.27 -2.83 -0.91
C ILE A 48 15.60 -2.31 -1.46
N ASP A 49 15.72 -2.22 -2.79
CA ASP A 49 16.91 -1.70 -3.45
C ASP A 49 17.16 -0.22 -3.05
N ILE A 50 16.12 0.61 -3.14
CA ILE A 50 16.20 2.03 -2.74
C ILE A 50 16.57 2.16 -1.25
N ALA A 51 16.01 1.31 -0.37
CA ALA A 51 16.28 1.33 1.05
C ALA A 51 17.76 1.11 1.37
N TYR A 52 18.40 0.15 0.70
CA TYR A 52 19.83 -0.11 0.89
C TYR A 52 20.71 0.98 0.27
N GLU A 53 20.36 1.51 -0.91
CA GLU A 53 21.12 2.59 -1.53
C GLU A 53 21.08 3.88 -0.72
N LEU A 54 19.88 4.34 -0.31
CA LEU A 54 19.75 5.53 0.54
C LEU A 54 20.24 5.28 1.98
N GLY A 55 20.05 4.07 2.50
CA GLY A 55 20.61 3.65 3.78
C GLY A 55 22.13 3.75 3.80
N GLY A 56 22.79 3.33 2.71
CA GLY A 56 24.24 3.41 2.54
C GLY A 56 24.78 4.84 2.46
N ILE A 57 23.95 5.83 2.12
CA ILE A 57 24.31 7.25 2.23
C ILE A 57 24.41 7.64 3.70
N ILE A 58 23.42 7.27 4.52
CA ILE A 58 23.34 7.66 5.94
C ILE A 58 24.35 6.86 6.80
N ASP A 59 24.52 5.58 6.49
CA ASP A 59 25.47 4.67 7.12
C ASP A 59 26.34 3.98 6.06
N PRO A 60 27.53 4.52 5.76
CA PRO A 60 28.43 3.96 4.74
C PRO A 60 28.91 2.54 5.01
N THR A 61 28.71 2.00 6.22
CA THR A 61 29.07 0.62 6.56
C THR A 61 27.98 -0.39 6.20
N LEU A 62 26.76 0.08 5.92
CA LEU A 62 25.65 -0.75 5.51
C LEU A 62 25.94 -1.42 4.16
N GLN A 63 25.79 -2.74 4.11
CA GLN A 63 25.83 -3.53 2.88
C GLN A 63 24.44 -4.09 2.57
N PRO A 64 24.14 -4.43 1.31
CA PRO A 64 22.90 -5.15 0.96
C PRO A 64 22.73 -6.43 1.80
N GLY A 65 21.54 -6.62 2.36
CA GLY A 65 21.25 -7.71 3.32
C GLY A 65 21.76 -7.47 4.75
N GLY A 66 22.50 -6.39 5.00
CA GLY A 66 23.00 -5.98 6.31
C GLY A 66 21.96 -5.20 7.13
N THR A 67 22.39 -4.70 8.29
CA THR A 67 21.57 -3.90 9.22
C THR A 67 22.30 -2.60 9.56
N SER A 68 21.54 -1.53 9.86
CA SER A 68 22.09 -0.27 10.38
C SER A 68 21.44 0.11 11.70
N SER A 69 22.23 0.71 12.59
CA SER A 69 21.75 1.33 13.84
C SER A 69 21.37 2.80 13.66
N ALA A 70 21.59 3.38 12.48
CA ALA A 70 21.08 4.70 12.16
C ALA A 70 19.55 4.70 12.17
N ARG A 71 18.96 5.85 12.53
CA ARG A 71 17.51 5.97 12.48
C ARG A 71 17.01 5.63 11.06
N PRO A 72 16.01 4.74 10.91
CA PRO A 72 15.47 4.40 9.61
C PRO A 72 14.85 5.62 8.94
N ASN A 73 15.14 5.82 7.66
CA ASN A 73 14.49 6.84 6.85
C ASN A 73 13.18 6.28 6.25
N TRP A 74 12.37 7.11 5.60
CA TRP A 74 11.12 6.68 4.98
C TRP A 74 11.26 5.45 4.07
N PHE A 75 12.34 5.37 3.29
CA PHE A 75 12.59 4.25 2.38
C PHE A 75 12.94 2.95 3.09
N THR A 76 13.39 2.99 4.35
CA THR A 76 13.51 1.78 5.17
C THR A 76 12.13 1.24 5.60
N PHE A 77 11.10 2.09 5.71
CA PHE A 77 9.72 1.66 6.02
C PHE A 77 8.95 1.18 4.80
N ALA A 78 9.22 1.78 3.63
CA ALA A 78 8.45 1.58 2.40
C ALA A 78 8.31 0.11 1.94
N PRO A 79 9.34 -0.77 2.01
CA PRO A 79 9.17 -2.19 1.69
C PRO A 79 8.10 -2.86 2.53
N HIS A 80 8.09 -2.58 3.84
CA HIS A 80 7.17 -3.19 4.79
C HIS A 80 5.74 -2.68 4.59
N ALA A 81 5.59 -1.38 4.34
CA ALA A 81 4.30 -0.78 4.03
C ALA A 81 3.73 -1.32 2.71
N SER A 82 4.56 -1.44 1.67
CA SER A 82 4.18 -2.07 0.39
C SER A 82 3.77 -3.53 0.60
N GLN A 83 4.52 -4.32 1.37
CA GLN A 83 4.14 -5.70 1.68
C GLN A 83 2.80 -5.77 2.43
N ALA A 84 2.56 -4.88 3.39
CA ALA A 84 1.30 -4.82 4.13
C ALA A 84 0.10 -4.48 3.21
N GLY A 85 0.26 -3.51 2.31
CA GLY A 85 -0.73 -3.24 1.26
C GLY A 85 -0.95 -4.45 0.34
N GLY A 86 0.13 -5.13 -0.03
CA GLY A 86 0.11 -6.36 -0.81
C GLY A 86 -0.66 -7.50 -0.14
N LYS A 87 -0.60 -7.63 1.20
CA LYS A 87 -1.41 -8.62 1.94
C LYS A 87 -2.91 -8.35 1.78
N GLY A 88 -3.31 -7.07 1.72
CA GLY A 88 -4.69 -6.70 1.38
C GLY A 88 -5.10 -7.12 -0.03
N MET A 89 -4.23 -6.88 -1.03
CA MET A 89 -4.45 -7.33 -2.40
C MET A 89 -4.49 -8.86 -2.51
N TYR A 90 -3.66 -9.56 -1.74
CA TYR A 90 -3.64 -11.01 -1.66
C TYR A 90 -4.97 -11.56 -1.12
N GLY A 91 -5.50 -10.95 -0.04
CA GLY A 91 -6.82 -11.27 0.48
C GLY A 91 -7.93 -11.05 -0.57
N ALA A 92 -7.84 -9.96 -1.35
CA ALA A 92 -8.78 -9.69 -2.44
C ALA A 92 -8.69 -10.75 -3.56
N ALA A 93 -7.48 -11.13 -3.99
CA ALA A 93 -7.27 -12.17 -5.00
C ALA A 93 -7.84 -13.53 -4.55
N LEU A 94 -7.62 -13.92 -3.29
CA LEU A 94 -8.23 -15.13 -2.71
C LEU A 94 -9.76 -15.05 -2.70
N ALA A 95 -10.33 -13.89 -2.34
CA ALA A 95 -11.78 -13.70 -2.36
C ALA A 95 -12.35 -13.79 -3.78
N ARG A 96 -11.67 -13.25 -4.79
CA ARG A 96 -12.08 -13.38 -6.21
C ARG A 96 -12.05 -14.82 -6.67
N HIS A 97 -10.98 -15.56 -6.36
CA HIS A 97 -10.90 -16.99 -6.66
C HIS A 97 -12.04 -17.78 -6.00
N PHE A 98 -12.32 -17.47 -4.73
CA PHE A 98 -13.43 -18.04 -4.00
C PHE A 98 -14.78 -17.75 -4.67
N ILE A 99 -15.05 -16.50 -5.06
CA ILE A 99 -16.30 -16.07 -5.71
C ILE A 99 -16.51 -16.84 -7.01
N ASN A 100 -15.47 -16.95 -7.85
CA ASN A 100 -15.55 -17.69 -9.11
C ASN A 100 -15.88 -19.17 -8.88
N THR A 101 -15.30 -19.78 -7.84
CA THR A 101 -15.62 -21.15 -7.45
C THR A 101 -17.05 -21.27 -6.92
N ALA A 102 -17.50 -20.34 -6.09
CA ALA A 102 -18.84 -20.30 -5.50
C ALA A 102 -19.95 -20.13 -6.56
N ARG A 103 -19.68 -19.37 -7.63
CA ARG A 103 -20.60 -19.23 -8.78
C ARG A 103 -20.86 -20.56 -9.49
N LEU A 104 -19.84 -21.42 -9.58
CA LEU A 104 -19.93 -22.72 -10.23
C LEU A 104 -20.43 -23.82 -9.29
N GLN A 105 -20.10 -23.71 -8.00
CA GLN A 105 -20.38 -24.73 -6.98
C GLN A 105 -20.85 -24.07 -5.67
N PRO A 106 -22.08 -23.55 -5.60
CA PRO A 106 -22.60 -22.90 -4.38
C PRO A 106 -22.58 -23.84 -3.18
N SER A 107 -22.29 -23.32 -1.99
CA SER A 107 -22.27 -24.14 -0.77
C SER A 107 -23.56 -23.99 0.02
N ALA A 108 -24.10 -25.12 0.48
CA ALA A 108 -25.24 -25.16 1.38
C ALA A 108 -24.86 -24.92 2.86
N SER A 109 -23.57 -24.96 3.21
CA SER A 109 -23.11 -24.78 4.59
C SER A 109 -21.86 -23.90 4.68
N LEU A 110 -21.73 -23.18 5.79
CA LEU A 110 -20.55 -22.32 6.02
C LEU A 110 -19.26 -23.15 6.09
N THR A 111 -19.31 -24.33 6.72
CA THR A 111 -18.18 -25.26 6.78
C THR A 111 -17.71 -25.63 5.37
N GLY A 112 -18.62 -26.10 4.51
CA GLY A 112 -18.28 -26.47 3.13
C GLY A 112 -17.79 -25.29 2.29
N ALA A 113 -18.28 -24.08 2.57
CA ALA A 113 -17.80 -22.87 1.91
C ALA A 113 -16.33 -22.59 2.30
N LEU A 114 -16.02 -22.53 3.61
CA LEU A 114 -14.67 -22.22 4.10
C LEU A 114 -13.65 -23.32 3.80
N ASP A 115 -14.08 -24.58 3.63
CA ASP A 115 -13.20 -25.70 3.26
C ASP A 115 -12.56 -25.53 1.86
N ARG A 116 -13.16 -24.72 0.97
CA ARG A 116 -12.64 -24.51 -0.40
C ARG A 116 -11.22 -23.96 -0.45
N LEU A 117 -10.80 -23.21 0.57
CA LEU A 117 -9.47 -22.59 0.62
C LEU A 117 -8.47 -23.37 1.47
N GLY A 118 -8.87 -24.53 2.02
CA GLY A 118 -7.99 -25.34 2.87
C GLY A 118 -7.50 -24.63 4.13
N LEU A 119 -8.17 -23.56 4.57
CA LEU A 119 -7.77 -22.78 5.74
C LEU A 119 -8.00 -23.58 7.02
N GLY A 120 -7.00 -23.59 7.91
CA GLY A 120 -7.03 -24.29 9.20
C GLY A 120 -6.76 -23.40 10.41
N GLY A 121 -6.84 -23.99 11.60
CA GLY A 121 -6.44 -23.36 12.86
C GLY A 121 -7.23 -22.10 13.25
N VAL A 122 -6.55 -21.18 13.94
CA VAL A 122 -7.14 -19.94 14.48
C VAL A 122 -7.69 -19.04 13.37
N LEU A 123 -7.00 -18.96 12.23
CA LEU A 123 -7.45 -18.18 11.09
C LEU A 123 -8.84 -18.63 10.63
N ARG A 124 -9.03 -19.93 10.42
CA ARG A 124 -10.34 -20.48 10.02
C ARG A 124 -11.44 -20.12 11.02
N LEU A 125 -11.18 -20.27 12.31
CA LEU A 125 -12.16 -19.97 13.36
C LEU A 125 -12.59 -18.49 13.32
N ARG A 126 -11.64 -17.57 13.12
CA ARG A 126 -11.96 -16.13 13.03
C ARG A 126 -12.76 -15.79 11.78
N LEU A 127 -12.47 -16.41 10.64
CA LEU A 127 -13.27 -16.22 9.43
C LEU A 127 -14.67 -16.81 9.58
N GLN A 128 -14.81 -17.92 10.30
CA GLN A 128 -16.10 -18.51 10.64
C GLN A 128 -16.92 -17.58 11.53
N ASP A 129 -16.32 -17.01 12.59
CA ASP A 129 -16.99 -16.04 13.48
C ASP A 129 -17.51 -14.83 12.68
N LEU A 130 -16.67 -14.23 11.84
CA LEU A 130 -17.06 -13.10 10.98
C LEU A 130 -18.16 -13.49 9.99
N SER A 131 -18.04 -14.65 9.34
CA SER A 131 -19.05 -15.14 8.40
C SER A 131 -20.41 -15.34 9.07
N LEU A 132 -20.43 -15.87 10.30
CA LEU A 132 -21.68 -16.05 11.05
C LEU A 132 -22.34 -14.71 11.37
N GLN A 133 -21.56 -13.69 11.75
CA GLN A 133 -22.11 -12.35 11.97
C GLN A 133 -22.64 -11.74 10.67
N LEU A 134 -21.96 -11.93 9.55
CA LEU A 134 -22.43 -11.47 8.24
C LEU A 134 -23.71 -12.19 7.78
N ILE A 135 -23.83 -13.50 8.03
CA ILE A 135 -25.08 -14.25 7.80
C ILE A 135 -26.22 -13.67 8.67
N ALA A 136 -25.93 -13.31 9.93
CA ALA A 136 -26.91 -12.64 10.80
C ALA A 136 -27.32 -11.25 10.28
N GLN A 137 -26.49 -10.58 9.48
CA GLN A 137 -26.83 -9.36 8.73
C GLN A 137 -27.62 -9.63 7.43
N GLY A 138 -27.96 -10.89 7.14
CA GLY A 138 -28.79 -11.30 6.00
C GLY A 138 -28.01 -11.69 4.74
N LEU A 139 -26.69 -11.85 4.81
CA LEU A 139 -25.89 -12.32 3.67
C LEU A 139 -26.05 -13.83 3.46
N THR A 140 -25.95 -14.27 2.21
CA THR A 140 -25.88 -15.70 1.90
C THR A 140 -24.57 -16.31 2.40
N VAL A 141 -24.53 -17.63 2.57
CA VAL A 141 -23.35 -18.37 3.05
C VAL A 141 -22.10 -18.03 2.22
N ASP A 142 -22.19 -18.13 0.88
CA ASP A 142 -21.05 -17.85 0.01
C ASP A 142 -20.65 -16.37 0.00
N ALA A 143 -21.61 -15.45 0.12
CA ALA A 143 -21.31 -14.01 0.19
C ALA A 143 -20.58 -13.65 1.50
N ALA A 144 -21.04 -14.18 2.63
CA ALA A 144 -20.43 -13.97 3.94
C ALA A 144 -19.02 -14.59 4.03
N ALA A 145 -18.85 -15.81 3.49
CA ALA A 145 -17.56 -16.46 3.42
C ALA A 145 -16.57 -15.68 2.53
N ALA A 146 -17.00 -15.23 1.34
CA ALA A 146 -16.15 -14.45 0.44
C ALA A 146 -15.66 -13.13 1.06
N LEU A 147 -16.54 -12.38 1.74
CA LEU A 147 -16.14 -11.16 2.46
C LEU A 147 -15.19 -11.44 3.63
N SER A 148 -15.39 -12.56 4.34
CA SER A 148 -14.47 -12.94 5.42
C SER A 148 -13.09 -13.32 4.85
N VAL A 149 -13.05 -14.07 3.74
CA VAL A 149 -11.82 -14.46 3.04
C VAL A 149 -10.99 -13.25 2.62
N MET A 150 -11.63 -12.15 2.21
CA MET A 150 -10.96 -10.90 1.86
C MET A 150 -10.06 -10.38 3.00
N THR A 151 -10.38 -10.67 4.25
CA THR A 151 -9.60 -10.25 5.43
C THR A 151 -8.52 -11.24 5.87
N SER A 152 -8.43 -12.40 5.23
CA SER A 152 -7.65 -13.55 5.72
C SER A 152 -6.14 -13.29 5.86
N ALA A 153 -5.60 -12.36 5.08
CA ALA A 153 -4.19 -11.95 5.12
C ALA A 153 -3.92 -10.71 5.99
N LEU A 154 -4.96 -10.18 6.66
CA LEU A 154 -4.86 -9.07 7.60
C LEU A 154 -4.79 -9.58 9.06
N ASN A 155 -4.77 -8.67 10.03
CA ASN A 155 -4.77 -9.03 11.45
C ASN A 155 -6.16 -9.47 11.92
N VAL A 156 -6.61 -10.65 11.49
CA VAL A 156 -7.88 -11.25 11.94
C VAL A 156 -7.91 -11.53 13.45
N GLY A 157 -6.76 -11.50 14.13
CA GLY A 157 -6.66 -11.59 15.58
C GLY A 157 -7.43 -10.48 16.30
N ALA A 158 -7.53 -9.29 15.68
CA ALA A 158 -8.29 -8.15 16.21
C ALA A 158 -9.80 -8.45 16.36
N LEU A 159 -10.33 -9.42 15.61
CA LEU A 159 -11.72 -9.88 15.72
C LEU A 159 -11.99 -10.71 16.99
N THR A 160 -10.96 -10.98 17.81
CA THR A 160 -11.14 -11.59 19.13
C THR A 160 -11.89 -10.66 20.09
N ASP A 161 -11.76 -9.34 19.91
CA ASP A 161 -12.65 -8.39 20.58
C ASP A 161 -14.02 -8.42 19.89
N VAL A 162 -15.05 -8.87 20.62
CA VAL A 162 -16.42 -9.00 20.11
C VAL A 162 -16.98 -7.66 19.62
N ARG A 163 -16.56 -6.54 20.23
CA ARG A 163 -16.99 -5.19 19.82
C ARG A 163 -16.44 -4.86 18.44
N THR A 164 -15.17 -5.19 18.19
CA THR A 164 -14.54 -5.07 16.86
C THR A 164 -15.20 -5.98 15.85
N LEU A 165 -15.45 -7.25 16.21
CA LEU A 165 -16.13 -8.20 15.33
C LEU A 165 -17.51 -7.69 14.88
N LEU A 166 -18.34 -7.24 15.82
CA LEU A 166 -19.69 -6.75 15.54
C LEU A 166 -19.67 -5.45 14.72
N ALA A 167 -18.78 -4.51 15.05
CA ALA A 167 -18.64 -3.27 14.28
C ALA A 167 -18.19 -3.53 12.84
N THR A 168 -17.18 -4.39 12.65
CA THR A 168 -16.69 -4.80 11.33
C THR A 168 -17.78 -5.49 10.51
N ALA A 169 -18.49 -6.47 11.10
CA ALA A 169 -19.57 -7.18 10.42
C ALA A 169 -20.75 -6.25 10.05
N SER A 170 -21.14 -5.34 10.95
CA SER A 170 -22.20 -4.36 10.71
C SER A 170 -21.87 -3.42 9.55
N ARG A 171 -20.64 -2.89 9.52
CA ARG A 171 -20.16 -2.01 8.43
C ARG A 171 -20.06 -2.76 7.10
N MET A 172 -19.51 -3.97 7.10
CA MET A 172 -19.47 -4.84 5.91
C MET A 172 -20.87 -5.17 5.39
N GLY A 173 -21.80 -5.53 6.27
CA GLY A 173 -23.19 -5.82 5.90
C GLY A 173 -23.88 -4.59 5.29
N SER A 174 -23.71 -3.42 5.91
CA SER A 174 -24.23 -2.15 5.40
C SER A 174 -23.67 -1.84 4.00
N LEU A 175 -22.37 -2.01 3.81
CA LEU A 175 -21.70 -1.78 2.52
C LEU A 175 -22.22 -2.76 1.46
N TYR A 176 -22.36 -4.04 1.80
CA TYR A 176 -22.91 -5.08 0.92
C TYR A 176 -24.32 -4.74 0.42
N TRP A 177 -25.20 -4.23 1.29
CA TRP A 177 -26.55 -3.86 0.88
C TRP A 177 -26.57 -2.68 -0.10
N SER A 178 -25.63 -1.74 0.05
CA SER A 178 -25.45 -0.62 -0.88
C SER A 178 -24.64 -0.94 -2.15
N ALA A 179 -23.99 -2.10 -2.20
CA ALA A 179 -23.09 -2.45 -3.29
C ALA A 179 -23.82 -2.66 -4.63
N PRO A 180 -23.21 -2.26 -5.76
CA PRO A 180 -23.74 -2.53 -7.09
C PRO A 180 -23.72 -4.04 -7.39
N GLY A 181 -24.58 -4.48 -8.30
CA GLY A 181 -24.67 -5.89 -8.71
C GLY A 181 -26.04 -6.51 -8.47
N ALA A 182 -26.40 -7.48 -9.33
CA ALA A 182 -27.72 -8.11 -9.31
C ALA A 182 -27.79 -9.30 -8.35
N THR A 183 -26.70 -10.08 -8.24
CA THR A 183 -26.64 -11.25 -7.37
C THR A 183 -25.86 -10.98 -6.08
N PRO A 184 -26.04 -11.80 -5.02
CA PRO A 184 -25.24 -11.69 -3.81
C PRO A 184 -23.73 -11.71 -4.06
N LEU A 185 -23.25 -12.54 -4.98
CA LEU A 185 -21.82 -12.64 -5.28
C LEU A 185 -21.30 -11.46 -6.10
N ASP A 186 -22.12 -10.84 -6.95
CA ASP A 186 -21.72 -9.62 -7.68
C ASP A 186 -21.49 -8.44 -6.72
N LYS A 187 -22.36 -8.31 -5.71
CA LYS A 187 -22.23 -7.30 -4.66
C LYS A 187 -20.95 -7.46 -3.86
N VAL A 188 -20.60 -8.70 -3.52
CA VAL A 188 -19.34 -8.99 -2.81
C VAL A 188 -18.14 -8.73 -3.71
N GLU A 189 -18.20 -9.14 -4.98
CA GLU A 189 -17.13 -8.89 -5.95
C GLU A 189 -16.86 -7.39 -6.12
N ALA A 190 -17.90 -6.54 -6.14
CA ALA A 190 -17.74 -5.09 -6.17
C ALA A 190 -16.94 -4.55 -4.97
N ILE A 191 -17.21 -5.05 -3.75
CA ILE A 191 -16.45 -4.67 -2.55
C ILE A 191 -14.99 -5.13 -2.65
N VAL A 192 -14.78 -6.39 -3.08
CA VAL A 192 -13.44 -6.98 -3.21
C VAL A 192 -12.60 -6.24 -4.25
N LEU A 193 -13.17 -5.94 -5.42
CA LEU A 193 -12.52 -5.17 -6.47
C LEU A 193 -12.25 -3.73 -6.02
N THR A 194 -13.15 -3.13 -5.23
CA THR A 194 -12.91 -1.80 -4.65
C THR A 194 -11.68 -1.80 -3.75
N LEU A 195 -11.52 -2.82 -2.89
CA LEU A 195 -10.32 -2.97 -2.06
C LEU A 195 -9.06 -3.13 -2.90
N GLU A 196 -9.06 -4.08 -3.85
CA GLU A 196 -7.93 -4.37 -4.74
C GLU A 196 -7.49 -3.10 -5.48
N ARG A 197 -8.46 -2.41 -6.11
CA ARG A 197 -8.24 -1.16 -6.85
C ARG A 197 -7.69 -0.05 -5.95
N THR A 198 -8.29 0.16 -4.78
CA THR A 198 -7.85 1.20 -3.82
C THR A 198 -6.39 1.01 -3.42
N LEU A 199 -6.01 -0.23 -3.08
CA LEU A 199 -4.64 -0.54 -2.68
C LEU A 199 -3.68 -0.48 -3.86
N HIS A 200 -4.06 -1.01 -5.01
CA HIS A 200 -3.21 -1.07 -6.21
C HIS A 200 -2.91 0.31 -6.77
N GLU A 201 -3.94 1.12 -6.99
CA GLU A 201 -3.80 2.50 -7.45
C GLU A 201 -2.98 3.33 -6.45
N GLY A 202 -3.20 3.15 -5.14
CA GLY A 202 -2.45 3.85 -4.10
C GLY A 202 -0.96 3.48 -4.13
N ASN A 203 -0.65 2.19 -4.22
CA ASN A 203 0.74 1.71 -4.25
C ASN A 203 1.47 2.18 -5.52
N LEU A 204 0.79 2.16 -6.67
CA LEU A 204 1.33 2.67 -7.94
C LEU A 204 1.58 4.19 -7.89
N ALA A 205 0.61 4.97 -7.40
CA ALA A 205 0.74 6.42 -7.27
C ALA A 205 1.94 6.79 -6.40
N ILE A 206 2.06 6.14 -5.23
CA ILE A 206 3.16 6.39 -4.29
C ILE A 206 4.51 5.94 -4.85
N PHE A 207 4.60 4.76 -5.48
CA PHE A 207 5.87 4.23 -5.98
C PHE A 207 6.38 4.97 -7.21
N ASN A 208 5.54 5.19 -8.21
CA ASN A 208 5.91 5.92 -9.41
C ASN A 208 6.40 7.33 -9.06
N ASP A 209 5.86 7.88 -7.98
CA ASP A 209 6.17 9.21 -7.56
C ASP A 209 7.36 9.32 -6.61
N ILE A 210 7.24 8.79 -5.40
CA ILE A 210 8.26 8.91 -4.35
C ILE A 210 9.41 7.94 -4.62
N GLY A 211 9.11 6.70 -5.01
CA GLY A 211 10.11 5.72 -5.43
C GLY A 211 10.85 6.18 -6.70
N GLY A 212 10.10 6.67 -7.70
CA GLY A 212 10.67 7.27 -8.91
C GLY A 212 11.57 8.47 -8.61
N SER A 213 11.15 9.38 -7.73
CA SER A 213 11.96 10.54 -7.31
C SER A 213 13.25 10.11 -6.60
N ALA A 214 13.21 9.04 -5.80
CA ALA A 214 14.39 8.49 -5.14
C ALA A 214 15.37 7.88 -6.14
N ARG A 215 14.87 7.14 -7.14
CA ARG A 215 15.71 6.60 -8.23
C ARG A 215 16.39 7.72 -9.01
N LEU A 216 15.64 8.77 -9.37
CA LEU A 216 16.19 9.95 -10.04
C LEU A 216 17.28 10.64 -9.19
N PHE A 217 17.07 10.74 -7.87
CA PHE A 217 18.07 11.29 -6.96
C PHE A 217 19.33 10.43 -6.91
N LEU A 218 19.18 9.11 -6.78
CA LEU A 218 20.30 8.17 -6.75
C LEU A 218 21.10 8.17 -8.07
N ASP A 219 20.41 8.25 -9.21
CA ASP A 219 21.02 8.33 -10.53
C ASP A 219 21.77 9.66 -10.73
N TRP A 220 21.17 10.78 -10.33
CA TRP A 220 21.85 12.08 -10.32
C TRP A 220 23.11 12.04 -9.45
N ARG A 221 23.00 11.46 -8.25
CA ARG A 221 24.11 11.34 -7.30
C ARG A 221 25.24 10.48 -7.87
N ALA A 222 24.92 9.39 -8.56
CA ALA A 222 25.91 8.51 -9.18
C ALA A 222 26.62 9.17 -10.38
N GLY A 223 25.93 10.04 -11.12
CA GLY A 223 26.48 10.78 -12.26
C GLY A 223 27.23 12.06 -11.88
N ALA A 224 27.02 12.59 -10.67
CA ALA A 224 27.63 13.83 -10.22
C ALA A 224 29.14 13.67 -9.94
N THR A 225 29.95 14.62 -10.41
CA THR A 225 31.39 14.67 -10.12
C THR A 225 31.66 15.43 -8.82
N GLY A 226 32.66 14.98 -8.06
CA GLY A 226 33.08 15.61 -6.81
C GLY A 226 32.17 15.31 -5.60
N PRO A 227 32.44 15.93 -4.43
CA PRO A 227 31.67 15.69 -3.22
C PRO A 227 30.20 16.13 -3.36
N ILE A 228 29.27 15.29 -2.91
CA ILE A 228 27.84 15.61 -2.82
C ILE A 228 27.59 16.32 -1.50
N THR A 229 26.91 17.47 -1.56
CA THR A 229 26.55 18.28 -0.38
C THR A 229 25.07 18.63 -0.43
N PRO A 230 24.42 18.95 0.72
CA PRO A 230 23.02 19.38 0.75
C PRO A 230 22.76 20.57 -0.18
N ALA A 231 23.68 21.54 -0.21
CA ALA A 231 23.58 22.71 -1.08
C ALA A 231 23.52 22.30 -2.56
N ARG A 232 24.34 21.33 -2.99
CA ARG A 232 24.30 20.82 -4.37
C ARG A 232 22.99 20.12 -4.68
N VAL A 233 22.44 19.33 -3.75
CA VAL A 233 21.11 18.73 -3.93
C VAL A 233 20.07 19.83 -4.18
N LEU A 234 20.08 20.89 -3.36
CA LEU A 234 19.11 22.00 -3.46
C LEU A 234 19.27 22.87 -4.72
N THR A 235 20.41 22.83 -5.40
CA THR A 235 20.69 23.68 -6.57
C THR A 235 20.80 22.92 -7.89
N GLU A 236 21.26 21.68 -7.87
CA GLU A 236 21.58 20.88 -9.06
C GLU A 236 20.60 19.73 -9.29
N PHE A 237 20.02 19.14 -8.24
CA PHE A 237 19.00 18.10 -8.40
C PHE A 237 17.63 18.74 -8.62
N THR A 238 16.89 18.25 -9.62
CA THR A 238 15.58 18.79 -9.98
C THR A 238 14.56 17.67 -10.14
N LEU A 239 13.33 17.97 -9.75
CA LEU A 239 12.15 17.17 -10.05
C LEU A 239 11.18 18.05 -10.83
N VAL A 240 10.40 17.45 -11.73
CA VAL A 240 9.32 18.16 -12.41
C VAL A 240 8.38 18.77 -11.36
N ASP A 241 7.95 20.01 -11.59
CA ASP A 241 7.11 20.84 -10.71
C ASP A 241 7.73 21.25 -9.36
N ALA A 242 8.96 20.85 -9.04
CA ALA A 242 9.64 21.35 -7.85
C ALA A 242 10.14 22.78 -8.03
N ASN A 243 10.12 23.55 -6.94
CA ASN A 243 10.69 24.89 -6.87
C ASN A 243 11.90 24.90 -5.92
N ASN A 244 13.06 25.30 -6.43
CA ASN A 244 14.30 25.29 -5.65
C ASN A 244 14.25 26.24 -4.44
N ALA A 245 13.59 27.39 -4.56
CA ALA A 245 13.46 28.33 -3.44
C ALA A 245 12.58 27.76 -2.32
N GLU A 246 11.51 27.06 -2.69
CA GLU A 246 10.68 26.33 -1.73
C GLU A 246 11.46 25.20 -1.04
N ALA A 247 12.21 24.41 -1.80
CA ALA A 247 13.04 23.33 -1.25
C ALA A 247 14.09 23.87 -0.27
N GLN A 248 14.74 25.00 -0.60
CA GLN A 248 15.69 25.68 0.29
C GLN A 248 15.01 26.18 1.56
N GLN A 249 13.81 26.78 1.45
CA GLN A 249 13.03 27.21 2.61
C GLN A 249 12.68 26.04 3.53
N ALA A 250 12.19 24.94 2.97
CA ALA A 250 11.84 23.75 3.74
C ALA A 250 13.06 23.09 4.39
N TYR A 251 14.19 22.99 3.67
CA TYR A 251 15.45 22.49 4.21
C TYR A 251 15.96 23.36 5.37
N ALA A 252 15.98 24.68 5.21
CA ALA A 252 16.43 25.60 6.25
C ALA A 252 15.57 25.47 7.52
N TYR A 253 14.24 25.38 7.36
CA TYR A 253 13.33 25.12 8.48
C TYR A 253 13.64 23.77 9.14
N ALA A 254 13.77 22.70 8.37
CA ALA A 254 14.04 21.38 8.92
C ALA A 254 15.36 21.30 9.69
N VAL A 255 16.42 21.95 9.20
CA VAL A 255 17.71 22.03 9.90
C VAL A 255 17.56 22.76 11.23
N ALA A 256 16.82 23.87 11.27
CA ALA A 256 16.60 24.66 12.48
C ALA A 256 15.76 23.92 13.54
N HIS A 257 14.84 23.07 13.10
CA HIS A 257 13.85 22.38 13.95
C HIS A 257 14.08 20.87 14.09
N ALA A 258 15.22 20.34 13.64
CA ALA A 258 15.46 18.89 13.60
C ALA A 258 15.38 18.23 14.98
N GLU A 259 15.75 18.96 16.02
CA GLU A 259 15.84 18.47 17.41
C GLU A 259 14.60 18.82 18.25
N ASP A 260 13.58 19.44 17.65
CA ASP A 260 12.35 19.80 18.35
C ASP A 260 11.57 18.54 18.80
N SER A 261 10.97 18.63 19.99
CA SER A 261 10.14 17.57 20.57
C SER A 261 8.89 18.18 21.23
N PRO A 262 7.66 17.88 20.75
CA PRO A 262 7.37 17.02 19.60
C PRO A 262 7.86 17.63 18.28
N ARG A 263 8.24 16.77 17.34
CA ARG A 263 8.63 17.19 15.98
C ARG A 263 7.45 17.89 15.28
N PRO A 264 7.69 18.85 14.38
CA PRO A 264 6.62 19.43 13.57
C PRO A 264 5.93 18.39 12.68
N THR A 265 4.60 18.36 12.67
CA THR A 265 3.79 17.33 11.98
C THR A 265 2.74 17.87 11.02
N ARG A 266 2.53 19.19 10.94
CA ARG A 266 1.46 19.81 10.11
C ARG A 266 2.07 20.64 8.98
N MET A 267 2.53 19.97 7.92
CA MET A 267 3.35 20.63 6.88
C MET A 267 2.56 21.61 6.01
N ASP A 268 1.26 21.42 5.88
CA ASP A 268 0.34 22.35 5.21
C ASP A 268 0.29 23.73 5.91
N LEU A 269 0.34 23.74 7.24
CA LEU A 269 0.37 24.97 8.03
C LEU A 269 1.75 25.64 8.02
N LEU A 270 2.82 24.84 7.99
CA LEU A 270 4.21 25.34 7.98
C LEU A 270 4.62 25.89 6.61
N PHE A 271 4.10 25.28 5.54
CA PHE A 271 4.47 25.58 4.16
C PHE A 271 3.22 25.75 3.29
N PRO A 272 2.39 26.78 3.54
CA PRO A 272 1.14 26.97 2.83
C PRO A 272 1.39 27.19 1.34
N GLY A 273 0.75 26.38 0.49
CA GLY A 273 0.86 26.46 -0.97
C GLY A 273 2.18 25.93 -1.55
N MET A 274 3.11 25.44 -0.73
CA MET A 274 4.38 24.86 -1.21
C MET A 274 4.11 23.59 -2.01
N HIS A 275 4.75 23.48 -3.19
CA HIS A 275 4.62 22.29 -3.99
C HIS A 275 5.30 21.10 -3.29
N TRP A 276 4.62 19.97 -3.26
CA TRP A 276 5.06 18.82 -2.48
C TRP A 276 6.36 18.19 -3.01
N LYS A 277 6.65 18.32 -4.32
CA LYS A 277 7.96 17.92 -4.90
C LYS A 277 9.13 18.71 -4.31
N SER A 278 8.92 19.95 -3.90
CA SER A 278 9.94 20.77 -3.22
C SER A 278 10.32 20.17 -1.86
N LEU A 279 9.36 19.56 -1.14
CA LEU A 279 9.66 18.85 0.12
C LEU A 279 10.44 17.54 -0.10
N LEU A 280 10.26 16.85 -1.22
CA LEU A 280 11.07 15.68 -1.55
C LEU A 280 12.53 16.06 -1.80
N ILE A 281 12.80 17.14 -2.56
CA ILE A 281 14.16 17.66 -2.74
C ILE A 281 14.78 18.04 -1.38
N ALA A 282 14.02 18.74 -0.53
CA ALA A 282 14.47 19.07 0.82
C ALA A 282 14.79 17.82 1.65
N ALA A 283 13.97 16.76 1.56
CA ALA A 283 14.23 15.50 2.25
C ALA A 283 15.52 14.82 1.78
N PHE A 284 15.80 14.77 0.47
CA PHE A 284 17.07 14.24 -0.04
C PHE A 284 18.28 15.07 0.42
N ALA A 285 18.13 16.41 0.47
CA ALA A 285 19.16 17.28 1.02
C ALA A 285 19.40 17.01 2.52
N LEU A 286 18.35 16.74 3.30
CA LEU A 286 18.46 16.34 4.72
C LEU A 286 19.17 14.99 4.89
N TYR A 287 18.98 14.04 3.99
CA TYR A 287 19.70 12.75 4.05
C TYR A 287 21.21 12.92 3.76
N GLU A 288 21.58 13.78 2.81
CA GLU A 288 22.99 14.14 2.60
C GLU A 288 23.58 14.94 3.77
N ASP A 289 22.78 15.77 4.43
CA ASP A 289 23.20 16.50 5.63
C ASP A 289 23.40 15.54 6.81
N ALA A 290 22.48 14.58 6.96
CA ALA A 290 22.58 13.54 7.97
C ALA A 290 23.89 12.73 7.85
N ARG A 291 24.32 12.41 6.61
CA ARG A 291 25.61 11.75 6.35
C ARG A 291 26.80 12.54 6.87
N LEU A 292 26.72 13.87 6.83
CA LEU A 292 27.78 14.79 7.24
C LEU A 292 27.66 15.23 8.70
N ALA A 293 26.63 14.79 9.41
CA ALA A 293 26.33 15.25 10.76
C ALA A 293 27.46 14.89 11.75
N PRO A 294 27.83 15.80 12.65
CA PRO A 294 28.95 15.58 13.57
C PRO A 294 28.63 14.55 14.68
N THR A 295 27.36 14.22 14.90
CA THR A 295 26.92 13.28 15.94
C THR A 295 25.81 12.37 15.41
N PRO A 296 25.70 11.12 15.93
CA PRO A 296 24.58 10.23 15.62
C PRO A 296 23.22 10.84 15.95
N ALA A 297 23.11 11.57 17.07
CA ALA A 297 21.86 12.23 17.46
C ALA A 297 21.41 13.26 16.42
N ARG A 298 22.34 14.08 15.91
CA ARG A 298 22.04 15.06 14.86
C ARG A 298 21.67 14.38 13.54
N ARG A 299 22.41 13.34 13.14
CA ARG A 299 22.08 12.52 11.96
C ARG A 299 20.65 12.01 12.05
N ASP A 300 20.32 11.38 13.17
CA ASP A 300 19.03 10.73 13.36
C ASP A 300 17.88 11.76 13.42
N ALA A 301 18.11 12.94 14.01
CA ALA A 301 17.17 14.07 14.01
C ALA A 301 16.87 14.57 12.57
N LEU A 302 17.91 14.75 11.74
CA LEU A 302 17.77 15.15 10.34
C LEU A 302 17.02 14.09 9.51
N VAL A 303 17.33 12.81 9.71
CA VAL A 303 16.62 11.69 9.06
C VAL A 303 15.14 11.68 9.44
N ALA A 304 14.81 11.94 10.71
CA ALA A 304 13.43 11.99 11.17
C ALA A 304 12.63 13.13 10.52
N MET A 305 13.24 14.30 10.32
CA MET A 305 12.61 15.41 9.60
C MET A 305 12.42 15.11 8.11
N GLY A 306 13.44 14.55 7.44
CA GLY A 306 13.31 14.11 6.05
C GLY A 306 12.21 13.07 5.89
N THR A 307 12.12 12.12 6.83
CA THR A 307 11.04 11.11 6.86
C THR A 307 9.67 11.75 7.00
N ASN A 308 9.50 12.75 7.88
CA ASN A 308 8.23 13.46 8.03
C ASN A 308 7.82 14.20 6.75
N PHE A 309 8.76 14.81 6.03
CA PHE A 309 8.48 15.47 4.75
C PHE A 309 7.98 14.50 3.69
N VAL A 310 8.68 13.36 3.52
CA VAL A 310 8.26 12.33 2.56
C VAL A 310 6.91 11.74 2.95
N ALA A 311 6.76 11.32 4.20
CA ALA A 311 5.55 10.67 4.70
C ALA A 311 4.33 11.58 4.65
N TRP A 312 4.45 12.85 5.07
CA TRP A 312 3.32 13.78 5.01
C TRP A 312 2.79 13.90 3.57
N ARG A 313 3.68 14.03 2.59
CA ARG A 313 3.31 14.22 1.18
C ARG A 313 2.80 12.95 0.53
N GLU A 314 3.38 11.80 0.86
CA GLU A 314 2.79 10.49 0.52
C GLU A 314 1.34 10.42 0.97
N GLN A 315 1.08 10.71 2.25
CA GLN A 315 -0.25 10.52 2.82
C GLN A 315 -1.26 11.57 2.36
N HIS A 316 -0.83 12.83 2.21
CA HIS A 316 -1.71 13.95 1.86
C HIS A 316 -1.96 14.03 0.35
N ASP A 317 -0.91 13.95 -0.45
CA ASP A 317 -0.97 14.31 -1.87
C ASP A 317 -1.09 13.08 -2.79
N GLN A 318 -0.64 11.89 -2.35
CA GLN A 318 -0.74 10.65 -3.13
C GLN A 318 -1.84 9.71 -2.62
N ALA A 319 -1.85 9.38 -1.33
CA ALA A 319 -2.80 8.41 -0.77
C ALA A 319 -4.22 8.97 -0.64
N GLN A 320 -4.38 10.20 -0.13
CA GLN A 320 -5.71 10.76 0.16
C GLN A 320 -6.62 10.85 -1.09
N PRO A 321 -6.14 11.32 -2.27
CA PRO A 321 -6.97 11.36 -3.47
C PRO A 321 -7.44 9.97 -3.93
N VAL A 322 -6.66 8.91 -3.66
CA VAL A 322 -7.04 7.53 -4.00
C VAL A 322 -8.06 6.96 -3.00
N PHE A 323 -7.94 7.32 -1.72
CA PHE A 323 -8.81 6.80 -0.65
C PHE A 323 -10.17 7.50 -0.63
N THR A 324 -10.22 8.78 -1.00
CA THR A 324 -11.43 9.58 -1.09
C THR A 324 -11.47 10.33 -2.43
N PRO A 325 -11.66 9.62 -3.56
CA PRO A 325 -11.73 10.25 -4.86
C PRO A 325 -12.93 11.21 -4.95
N ALA A 326 -12.77 12.32 -5.68
CA ALA A 326 -13.80 13.37 -5.81
C ALA A 326 -15.07 12.92 -6.56
N GLY A 327 -15.07 11.72 -7.14
CA GLY A 327 -16.23 11.09 -7.77
C GLY A 327 -16.33 9.62 -7.36
N SER A 328 -17.51 9.04 -7.56
CA SER A 328 -17.75 7.62 -7.30
C SER A 328 -17.97 6.89 -8.63
N PRO A 329 -17.03 6.02 -9.05
CA PRO A 329 -17.28 5.09 -10.14
C PRO A 329 -18.55 4.27 -9.86
N THR A 330 -19.37 4.06 -10.88
CA THR A 330 -20.67 3.39 -10.73
C THR A 330 -20.55 1.88 -10.48
N ASP A 331 -19.36 1.32 -10.67
CA ASP A 331 -19.02 -0.10 -10.52
C ASP A 331 -18.36 -0.43 -9.19
N GLU A 332 -18.11 0.56 -8.31
CA GLU A 332 -17.43 0.38 -7.04
C GLU A 332 -18.28 0.83 -5.85
N VAL A 333 -17.90 0.38 -4.65
CA VAL A 333 -18.44 0.91 -3.39
C VAL A 333 -17.54 2.03 -2.86
N SER A 334 -17.94 2.70 -1.78
CA SER A 334 -17.08 3.72 -1.16
C SER A 334 -15.76 3.12 -0.67
N ARG A 335 -14.65 3.56 -1.27
CA ARG A 335 -13.28 3.22 -0.84
C ARG A 335 -13.03 3.59 0.62
N ALA A 336 -13.53 4.74 1.05
CA ALA A 336 -13.43 5.19 2.43
C ALA A 336 -14.15 4.24 3.40
N ALA A 337 -15.33 3.74 3.03
CA ALA A 337 -16.06 2.77 3.85
C ALA A 337 -15.32 1.42 3.93
N VAL A 338 -14.72 0.96 2.83
CA VAL A 338 -13.86 -0.25 2.82
C VAL A 338 -12.68 -0.06 3.77
N LEU A 339 -11.96 1.05 3.66
CA LEU A 339 -10.80 1.31 4.53
C LEU A 339 -11.21 1.47 6.01
N GLN A 340 -12.36 2.07 6.30
CA GLN A 340 -12.90 2.14 7.66
C GLN A 340 -13.23 0.76 8.24
N ILE A 341 -13.78 -0.15 7.43
CA ILE A 341 -14.02 -1.54 7.81
C ILE A 341 -12.70 -2.24 8.17
N LEU A 342 -11.64 -2.02 7.39
CA LEU A 342 -10.36 -2.71 7.55
C LEU A 342 -9.45 -2.09 8.60
N THR A 343 -9.70 -0.84 9.02
CA THR A 343 -8.88 -0.09 9.97
C THR A 343 -8.50 -0.89 11.23
N PRO A 344 -9.43 -1.58 11.92
CA PRO A 344 -9.09 -2.39 13.09
C PRO A 344 -8.18 -3.59 12.80
N LEU A 345 -8.14 -4.04 11.54
CA LEU A 345 -7.40 -5.22 11.09
C LEU A 345 -6.03 -4.86 10.50
N LEU A 346 -5.68 -3.56 10.44
CA LEU A 346 -4.41 -3.11 9.88
C LEU A 346 -3.24 -3.52 10.77
N MET A 347 -2.22 -4.06 10.11
CA MET A 347 -0.97 -4.49 10.72
C MET A 347 0.16 -4.38 9.71
N THR A 348 1.30 -3.93 10.20
CA THR A 348 2.55 -3.92 9.46
C THR A 348 3.63 -4.54 10.34
N ASP A 349 4.36 -5.51 9.77
CA ASP A 349 5.57 -6.04 10.38
C ASP A 349 6.75 -5.23 9.79
N PHE A 350 7.30 -4.30 10.58
CA PHE A 350 8.50 -3.53 10.24
C PHE A 350 9.73 -4.35 10.61
N GLY A 351 10.08 -5.30 9.74
CA GLY A 351 11.03 -6.36 10.04
C GLY A 351 10.55 -7.20 11.23
N THR A 352 11.28 -7.19 12.34
CA THR A 352 10.82 -7.90 13.56
C THR A 352 9.90 -7.06 14.46
N VAL A 353 9.67 -5.79 14.12
CA VAL A 353 8.78 -4.89 14.88
C VAL A 353 7.35 -4.98 14.33
N ARG A 354 6.46 -5.65 15.06
CA ARG A 354 5.03 -5.61 14.75
C ARG A 354 4.38 -4.30 15.20
N TRP A 355 3.65 -3.65 14.30
CA TRP A 355 2.72 -2.57 14.59
C TRP A 355 1.31 -2.99 14.17
N THR A 356 0.32 -2.67 15.00
CA THR A 356 -1.10 -2.80 14.66
C THR A 356 -1.79 -1.46 14.88
N TYR A 357 -2.84 -1.18 14.10
CA TYR A 357 -3.63 0.04 14.32
C TYR A 357 -4.35 0.00 15.67
N ALA A 358 -4.67 -1.20 16.16
CA ALA A 358 -5.23 -1.38 17.50
C ALA A 358 -4.27 -0.88 18.59
N ASP A 359 -2.97 -1.16 18.50
CA ASP A 359 -1.96 -0.64 19.46
C ASP A 359 -2.02 0.89 19.55
N TYR A 360 -2.13 1.57 18.39
CA TYR A 360 -2.26 3.02 18.32
C TYR A 360 -3.56 3.49 18.98
N ALA A 361 -4.70 2.94 18.57
CA ALA A 361 -6.01 3.36 19.05
C ALA A 361 -6.17 3.17 20.56
N TYR A 362 -5.66 2.07 21.13
CA TYR A 362 -5.68 1.81 22.57
C TYR A 362 -4.72 2.70 23.38
N ALA A 363 -3.73 3.32 22.73
CA ALA A 363 -2.84 4.29 23.37
C ALA A 363 -3.42 5.72 23.37
N GLN A 364 -4.52 5.97 22.67
CA GLN A 364 -5.20 7.26 22.66
C GLN A 364 -6.29 7.32 23.73
N PRO A 365 -6.69 8.53 24.16
CA PRO A 365 -7.96 8.71 24.87
C PRO A 365 -9.13 8.16 24.03
N ASP A 366 -10.06 7.48 24.71
CA ASP A 366 -11.33 7.02 24.15
C ASP A 366 -12.11 8.23 23.56
N ARG A 367 -12.54 8.13 22.28
CA ARG A 367 -13.15 9.27 21.58
C ARG A 367 -14.64 9.42 21.88
N ASP A 368 -15.34 8.32 22.11
CA ASP A 368 -16.80 8.31 22.29
C ASP A 368 -17.23 7.99 23.73
N GLY A 369 -16.31 7.47 24.56
CA GLY A 369 -16.55 7.14 25.96
C GLY A 369 -17.48 5.95 26.16
N ASN A 370 -17.79 5.20 25.10
CA ASN A 370 -18.73 4.09 25.13
C ASN A 370 -17.97 2.76 25.32
N PRO A 371 -18.18 2.05 26.45
CA PRO A 371 -17.48 0.79 26.69
C PRO A 371 -17.84 -0.32 25.68
N LEU A 372 -18.93 -0.17 24.93
CA LEU A 372 -19.36 -1.10 23.88
C LEU A 372 -18.70 -0.82 22.52
N THR A 373 -18.06 0.34 22.35
CA THR A 373 -17.24 0.64 21.19
C THR A 373 -15.82 0.13 21.46
N SER A 374 -15.23 -0.57 20.49
CA SER A 374 -13.79 -0.89 20.59
C SER A 374 -13.01 0.31 20.05
N PRO A 375 -12.01 0.87 20.77
CA PRO A 375 -11.25 2.03 20.32
C PRO A 375 -10.77 1.99 18.87
N PRO A 376 -10.22 0.87 18.33
CA PRO A 376 -9.77 0.80 16.93
C PRO A 376 -10.89 1.02 15.91
N THR A 377 -12.15 0.84 16.30
CA THR A 377 -13.31 1.01 15.41
C THR A 377 -13.76 2.46 15.29
N GLU A 378 -13.29 3.38 16.15
CA GLU A 378 -13.61 4.81 16.12
C GLU A 378 -12.83 5.60 15.07
N TYR A 379 -11.94 4.92 14.34
CA TYR A 379 -11.02 5.53 13.39
C TYR A 379 -11.30 5.04 11.96
N SER A 380 -10.76 5.76 10.99
CA SER A 380 -10.77 5.39 9.59
C SER A 380 -9.42 5.62 8.93
N TRP A 381 -8.84 4.60 8.32
CA TRP A 381 -7.62 4.71 7.53
C TRP A 381 -7.78 5.61 6.30
N ALA A 382 -9.02 5.84 5.85
CA ALA A 382 -9.30 6.82 4.80
C ALA A 382 -9.30 8.26 5.30
N ASP A 383 -9.51 8.49 6.60
CA ASP A 383 -9.35 9.81 7.20
C ASP A 383 -7.87 10.15 7.33
N PHE A 384 -7.49 11.33 6.87
CA PHE A 384 -6.10 11.75 6.83
C PHE A 384 -5.50 11.83 8.24
N TRP A 385 -6.21 12.42 9.21
CA TRP A 385 -5.65 12.65 10.54
C TRP A 385 -5.55 11.37 11.35
N ASP A 386 -6.52 10.47 11.23
CA ASP A 386 -6.48 9.14 11.82
C ASP A 386 -5.26 8.36 11.30
N ARG A 387 -5.10 8.31 9.97
CA ARG A 387 -3.97 7.65 9.32
C ARG A 387 -2.63 8.29 9.67
N TRP A 388 -2.52 9.61 9.58
CA TRP A 388 -1.27 10.34 9.80
C TRP A 388 -0.75 10.14 11.23
N ASN A 389 -1.63 10.26 12.23
CA ASN A 389 -1.22 10.04 13.62
C ASN A 389 -0.85 8.57 13.90
N GLY A 390 -1.55 7.62 13.27
CA GLY A 390 -1.18 6.20 13.32
C GLY A 390 0.21 5.92 12.74
N ILE A 391 0.57 6.58 11.64
CA ILE A 391 1.89 6.47 11.00
C ILE A 391 2.99 7.08 11.86
N LEU A 392 2.76 8.27 12.44
CA LEU A 392 3.72 8.89 13.36
C LEU A 392 4.00 8.01 14.58
N PHE A 393 2.95 7.38 15.13
CA PHE A 393 3.09 6.41 16.21
C PHE A 393 3.89 5.17 15.77
N ALA A 394 3.69 4.69 14.55
CA ALA A 394 4.47 3.58 13.98
C ALA A 394 5.96 3.95 13.84
N PHE A 395 6.27 5.17 13.37
CA PHE A 395 7.65 5.66 13.27
C PHE A 395 8.32 5.70 14.63
N ASP A 396 7.68 6.23 15.67
CA ASP A 396 8.28 6.28 17.00
C ASP A 396 8.57 4.87 17.57
N LYS A 397 7.68 3.90 17.33
CA LYS A 397 7.88 2.50 17.73
C LYS A 397 9.08 1.85 17.02
N ALA A 398 9.29 2.19 15.75
CA ALA A 398 10.41 1.69 14.94
C ALA A 398 11.74 2.40 15.25
N TYR A 399 11.70 3.71 15.55
CA TYR A 399 12.89 4.48 15.91
C TYR A 399 13.55 4.01 17.21
N ALA A 400 12.79 3.36 18.10
CA ALA A 400 13.35 2.72 19.28
C ALA A 400 14.17 1.46 18.97
N ARG A 401 14.02 0.87 17.77
CA ARG A 401 14.61 -0.42 17.35
C ARG A 401 15.10 -0.37 15.90
N PRO A 402 16.05 0.52 15.56
CA PRO A 402 16.42 0.81 14.17
C PRO A 402 16.97 -0.40 13.41
N THR A 403 17.71 -1.30 14.07
CA THR A 403 18.30 -2.48 13.44
C THR A 403 17.26 -3.51 13.00
N GLU A 404 16.12 -3.56 13.69
CA GLU A 404 15.07 -4.55 13.44
C GLU A 404 14.35 -4.32 12.10
N LEU A 405 14.34 -3.08 11.59
CA LEU A 405 13.68 -2.73 10.34
C LEU A 405 14.42 -3.21 9.08
N TRP A 406 15.69 -3.60 9.23
CA TRP A 406 16.51 -4.08 8.12
C TRP A 406 16.28 -5.56 7.78
N VAL A 407 15.46 -6.25 8.57
CA VAL A 407 14.93 -7.57 8.18
C VAL A 407 13.89 -7.34 7.09
N MET A 408 14.33 -7.23 5.84
CA MET A 408 13.47 -6.88 4.71
C MET A 408 12.36 -7.90 4.50
N PRO A 409 11.16 -7.48 4.08
CA PRO A 409 10.04 -8.37 3.87
C PRO A 409 10.28 -9.24 2.63
N GLU A 410 9.86 -10.50 2.71
CA GLU A 410 9.77 -11.33 1.50
C GLU A 410 8.63 -10.80 0.60
N PRO A 411 8.90 -10.53 -0.69
CA PRO A 411 7.85 -10.11 -1.61
C PRO A 411 6.77 -11.19 -1.76
N LEU A 412 5.51 -10.75 -1.82
CA LEU A 412 4.40 -11.68 -2.00
C LEU A 412 4.43 -12.32 -3.38
N THR A 413 3.98 -13.57 -3.45
CA THR A 413 3.78 -14.30 -4.71
C THR A 413 2.29 -14.44 -4.95
N ASP A 414 1.87 -14.33 -6.22
CA ASP A 414 0.48 -14.54 -6.61
C ASP A 414 0.07 -15.98 -6.25
N PRO A 415 -0.97 -16.19 -5.43
CA PRO A 415 -1.41 -17.53 -5.05
C PRO A 415 -2.05 -18.30 -6.22
N LEU A 416 -2.35 -17.63 -7.34
CA LEU A 416 -3.07 -18.19 -8.48
C LEU A 416 -2.16 -18.62 -9.65
N GLY A 417 -0.84 -18.38 -9.54
CA GLY A 417 0.17 -18.83 -10.50
C GLY A 417 0.67 -17.72 -11.41
#